data_AF-A0A813KMY7-F1
#
_entry.id   AF-A0A813KMY7-F1
#
_cell.length_a   1.000
_cell.length_b   1.000
_cell.length_c   1.000
_cell.angle_alpha   90.00
_cell.angle_beta   90.00
_cell.angle_gamma   90.00
#
_symmetry.space_group_name_H-M   'P 1'
#
loop_
_entity.id
_entity.type
_entity.pdbx_description
1 polymer ?
#
loop_
_entity_poly.entity_id
_entity_poly.type
_entity_poly.pdbx_seq_one_letter_code
_entity_poly.pdbx_strand_id
1 'polypeptide(L)'
;MKPKAGYDYLATAAHFAAESSTGTNVNVCTTDDFTKSVDALVYYIDPDNEEMKIAYPTLLFADDPNEMIARGKYVLSQYYIDPDNEEMKIAYPTLLLDRNITDGRAMMCSVLTLSIGNNQGMGDVEYGKIYDIYSPPAYLRLFDGPNCNVVDMWRILNRGMSNGGLIVGTIIKPKLGLQPKPFGEACYAFWQGGDFIKNDEPQGNQVFCQMNECIPEVVKAMRAAIKETGSSKLFSANIT
;
A
#
# COMPACT_ATOMS: atom_id res chain seq x y z
N MET A 1 -18.51 1.04 -6.28
CA MET A 1 -18.66 -0.38 -6.64
C MET A 1 -19.88 -0.43 -7.53
N LYS A 2 -19.91 -1.28 -8.56
CA LYS A 2 -21.11 -1.40 -9.40
C LYS A 2 -21.75 -2.78 -9.19
N PRO A 3 -23.02 -2.87 -8.80
CA PRO A 3 -23.76 -4.13 -8.74
C PRO A 3 -23.97 -4.71 -10.13
N LYS A 4 -24.10 -6.04 -10.24
CA LYS A 4 -24.53 -6.67 -11.50
C LYS A 4 -25.98 -6.30 -11.80
N ALA A 5 -26.32 -6.28 -13.09
CA ALA A 5 -27.70 -6.07 -13.52
C ALA A 5 -28.67 -7.03 -12.80
N GLY A 6 -29.73 -6.48 -12.23
CA GLY A 6 -30.73 -7.22 -11.45
C GLY A 6 -30.46 -7.31 -9.95
N TYR A 7 -29.35 -6.76 -9.46
CA TYR A 7 -29.05 -6.62 -8.03
C TYR A 7 -29.24 -5.18 -7.56
N ASP A 8 -29.77 -5.03 -6.35
CA ASP A 8 -29.96 -3.74 -5.69
C ASP A 8 -28.63 -3.23 -5.10
N TYR A 9 -28.33 -1.94 -5.28
CA TYR A 9 -27.04 -1.38 -4.88
C TYR A 9 -26.83 -1.45 -3.37
N LEU A 10 -27.87 -1.12 -2.59
CA LEU A 10 -27.79 -1.12 -1.14
C LEU A 10 -27.57 -2.54 -0.60
N ALA A 11 -28.34 -3.51 -1.09
CA ALA A 11 -28.19 -4.91 -0.71
C ALA A 11 -26.81 -5.48 -1.09
N THR A 12 -26.31 -5.18 -2.28
CA THR A 12 -24.97 -5.61 -2.71
C THR A 12 -23.88 -4.95 -1.88
N ALA A 13 -24.01 -3.66 -1.54
CA ALA A 13 -23.06 -2.98 -0.66
C ALA A 13 -23.09 -3.53 0.77
N ALA A 14 -24.26 -3.89 1.29
CA ALA A 14 -24.43 -4.56 2.58
C ALA A 14 -23.75 -5.94 2.62
N HIS A 15 -23.94 -6.71 1.56
CA HIS A 15 -23.31 -8.02 1.41
C HIS A 15 -21.78 -7.87 1.32
N PHE A 16 -21.29 -6.88 0.57
CA PHE A 16 -19.87 -6.58 0.47
C PHE A 16 -19.26 -6.20 1.83
N ALA A 17 -19.94 -5.31 2.56
CA ALA A 17 -19.58 -4.94 3.92
C ALA A 17 -19.40 -6.16 4.85
N ALA A 18 -20.42 -7.02 4.84
CA ALA A 18 -20.48 -8.21 5.69
C ALA A 18 -19.34 -9.20 5.37
N GLU A 19 -19.17 -9.56 4.10
CA GLU A 19 -18.11 -10.49 3.65
C GLU A 19 -16.69 -9.94 3.88
N SER A 20 -16.52 -8.61 3.98
CA SER A 20 -15.25 -7.98 4.38
C SER A 20 -15.05 -7.85 5.89
N SER A 21 -15.86 -8.50 6.72
CA SER A 21 -15.71 -8.49 8.18
C SER A 21 -15.91 -9.87 8.79
N THR A 22 -17.13 -10.19 9.21
CA THR A 22 -17.50 -11.42 9.92
C THR A 22 -18.61 -12.20 9.23
N GLY A 23 -19.21 -11.61 8.19
CA GLY A 23 -20.39 -12.14 7.52
C GLY A 23 -20.12 -13.41 6.74
N THR A 24 -21.18 -14.20 6.58
CA THR A 24 -21.23 -15.31 5.64
C THR A 24 -22.67 -15.47 5.14
N ASN A 25 -22.85 -16.15 4.01
CA ASN A 25 -24.15 -16.35 3.36
C ASN A 25 -25.16 -17.21 4.13
N VAL A 26 -24.79 -17.79 5.28
CA VAL A 26 -25.66 -18.65 6.10
C VAL A 26 -25.48 -18.37 7.59
N ASN A 27 -26.53 -18.59 8.38
CA ASN A 27 -26.39 -18.53 9.84
C ASN A 27 -25.47 -19.65 10.33
N VAL A 28 -24.47 -19.29 11.14
CA VAL A 28 -23.53 -20.25 11.73
C VAL A 28 -23.78 -20.36 13.23
N CYS A 29 -23.81 -21.58 13.76
CA CYS A 29 -24.09 -21.82 15.18
C CYS A 29 -22.98 -21.32 16.13
N THR A 30 -21.82 -20.94 15.59
CA THR A 30 -20.69 -20.38 16.33
C THR A 30 -20.75 -18.86 16.49
N THR A 31 -21.73 -18.18 15.88
CA THR A 31 -21.91 -16.74 16.04
C THR A 31 -22.41 -16.41 17.44
N ASP A 32 -21.49 -15.97 18.31
CA ASP A 32 -21.75 -15.58 19.69
C ASP A 32 -21.87 -14.05 19.86
N ASP A 33 -22.10 -13.60 21.09
CA ASP A 33 -22.27 -12.17 21.38
C ASP A 33 -21.01 -11.35 21.09
N PHE A 34 -19.82 -11.95 21.22
CA PHE A 34 -18.56 -11.29 20.89
C PHE A 34 -18.40 -11.14 19.36
N THR A 35 -18.68 -12.20 18.60
CA THR A 35 -18.65 -12.17 17.13
C THR A 35 -19.61 -11.11 16.60
N LYS A 36 -20.85 -11.08 17.11
CA LYS A 36 -21.83 -10.03 16.80
C LYS A 36 -21.37 -8.64 17.20
N SER A 37 -20.56 -8.52 18.25
CA SER A 37 -19.99 -7.25 18.69
C SER A 37 -18.87 -6.74 17.76
N VAL A 38 -18.46 -7.51 16.75
CA VAL A 38 -17.50 -7.07 15.74
C VAL A 38 -18.04 -7.14 14.31
N ASP A 39 -19.31 -7.51 14.15
CA ASP A 39 -20.05 -7.48 12.89
C ASP A 39 -20.25 -6.04 12.37
N ALA A 40 -20.29 -5.91 11.04
CA ALA A 40 -20.79 -4.70 10.42
C ALA A 40 -22.33 -4.68 10.55
N LEU A 41 -22.88 -3.68 11.26
CA LEU A 41 -24.32 -3.57 11.50
C LEU A 41 -24.95 -2.47 10.65
N VAL A 42 -25.87 -2.83 9.76
CA VAL A 42 -26.71 -1.85 9.06
C VAL A 42 -27.70 -1.24 10.05
N TYR A 43 -27.58 0.05 10.35
CA TYR A 43 -28.46 0.71 11.34
C TYR A 43 -29.38 1.78 10.73
N TYR A 44 -29.15 2.15 9.47
CA TYR A 44 -30.01 3.06 8.72
C TYR A 44 -30.04 2.65 7.25
N ILE A 45 -31.24 2.69 6.68
CA ILE A 45 -31.48 2.52 5.25
C ILE A 45 -32.51 3.56 4.84
N ASP A 46 -32.21 4.33 3.81
CA ASP A 46 -33.13 5.17 3.07
C ASP A 46 -33.10 4.73 1.60
N PRO A 47 -34.05 3.86 1.19
CA PRO A 47 -34.11 3.38 -0.18
C PRO A 47 -34.45 4.47 -1.20
N ASP A 48 -35.15 5.53 -0.78
CA ASP A 48 -35.58 6.59 -1.70
C ASP A 48 -34.42 7.52 -2.07
N ASN A 49 -33.43 7.66 -1.19
CA ASN A 49 -32.21 8.44 -1.39
C ASN A 49 -30.95 7.57 -1.54
N GLU A 50 -31.12 6.25 -1.62
CA GLU A 50 -30.06 5.23 -1.70
C GLU A 50 -28.95 5.39 -0.64
N GLU A 51 -29.32 5.86 0.55
CA GLU A 51 -28.41 6.07 1.67
C GLU A 51 -28.46 4.87 2.62
N MET A 52 -27.29 4.37 3.01
CA MET A 52 -27.21 3.28 3.98
C MET A 52 -26.03 3.50 4.91
N LYS A 53 -26.27 3.38 6.22
CA LYS A 53 -25.24 3.56 7.25
C LYS A 53 -25.03 2.24 7.97
N ILE A 54 -23.80 1.78 7.99
CA ILE A 54 -23.41 0.53 8.67
C ILE A 54 -22.37 0.84 9.73
N ALA A 55 -22.71 0.60 10.99
CA ALA A 55 -21.86 0.83 12.15
C ALA A 55 -21.12 -0.46 12.54
N TYR A 56 -19.82 -0.34 12.80
CA TYR A 56 -19.04 -1.24 13.63
C TYR A 56 -18.96 -0.65 15.04
N PRO A 57 -18.89 -1.48 16.09
CA PRO A 57 -18.80 -0.98 17.46
C PRO A 57 -17.56 -0.11 17.71
N THR A 58 -17.77 1.01 18.39
CA THR A 58 -16.73 2.03 18.65
C THR A 58 -15.54 1.51 19.45
N LEU A 59 -15.77 0.49 20.30
CA LEU A 59 -14.74 -0.22 21.07
C LEU A 59 -13.63 -0.86 20.21
N LEU A 60 -13.86 -1.00 18.91
CA LEU A 60 -12.94 -1.64 17.96
C LEU A 60 -12.03 -0.63 17.24
N PHE A 61 -12.26 0.66 17.44
CA PHE A 61 -11.44 1.74 16.90
C PHE A 61 -10.48 2.25 17.98
N ALA A 62 -9.22 2.47 17.61
CA ALA A 62 -8.15 2.83 18.54
C ALA A 62 -8.18 4.30 19.02
N ASP A 63 -9.07 5.14 18.48
CA ASP A 63 -9.15 6.58 18.76
C ASP A 63 -10.41 6.92 19.60
N ASP A 64 -10.38 8.01 20.38
CA ASP A 64 -11.53 8.51 21.14
C ASP A 64 -12.68 8.89 20.20
N PRO A 65 -13.89 8.31 20.39
CA PRO A 65 -15.11 8.67 19.67
C PRO A 65 -15.38 10.19 19.61
N ASN A 66 -15.00 10.97 20.61
CA ASN A 66 -15.24 12.42 20.59
C ASN A 66 -14.22 13.17 19.74
N GLU A 67 -12.97 12.72 19.72
CA GLU A 67 -11.87 13.34 18.96
C GLU A 67 -12.01 13.08 17.45
N MET A 68 -12.46 11.88 17.09
CA MET A 68 -12.78 11.51 15.72
C MET A 68 -13.98 12.36 15.19
N ILE A 69 -15.07 12.53 15.96
CA ILE A 69 -16.20 13.42 15.60
C ILE A 69 -15.73 14.88 15.44
N ALA A 70 -14.93 15.39 16.38
CA ALA A 70 -14.45 16.76 16.37
C ALA A 70 -13.53 17.10 15.18
N ARG A 71 -12.88 16.10 14.57
CA ARG A 71 -12.05 16.26 13.38
C ARG A 71 -12.81 16.09 12.06
N GLY A 72 -14.14 15.93 12.10
CA GLY A 72 -14.92 15.55 10.92
C GLY A 72 -14.55 14.17 10.38
N LYS A 73 -13.84 13.35 11.18
CA LYS A 73 -13.46 11.98 10.86
C LYS A 73 -14.49 11.07 11.51
N TYR A 74 -15.57 10.83 10.79
CA TYR A 74 -16.73 10.02 11.14
C TYR A 74 -16.49 8.94 12.20
N VAL A 75 -17.33 8.97 13.25
CA VAL A 75 -17.39 7.99 14.34
C VAL A 75 -18.73 7.32 14.32
N LEU A 76 -18.71 6.02 14.65
CA LEU A 76 -19.45 4.98 13.96
C LEU A 76 -18.94 4.91 12.54
N SER A 77 -18.43 3.75 12.10
CA SER A 77 -18.16 3.55 10.68
C SER A 77 -19.37 4.03 9.91
N GLN A 78 -19.18 5.02 9.05
CA GLN A 78 -20.25 5.47 8.18
C GLN A 78 -19.93 4.83 6.85
N TYR A 79 -20.85 3.98 6.41
CA TYR A 79 -20.90 3.69 5.01
C TYR A 79 -21.50 4.93 4.36
N TYR A 80 -20.71 5.55 3.51
CA TYR A 80 -21.22 6.51 2.55
C TYR A 80 -21.51 5.68 1.32
N ILE A 81 -22.70 5.81 0.77
CA ILE A 81 -23.08 5.21 -0.50
C ILE A 81 -23.63 6.33 -1.37
N ASP A 82 -23.15 6.36 -2.60
CA ASP A 82 -23.60 7.28 -3.64
C ASP A 82 -23.65 6.47 -4.94
N PRO A 83 -24.80 5.88 -5.28
CA PRO A 83 -24.90 5.00 -6.43
C PRO A 83 -24.87 5.74 -7.76
N ASP A 84 -25.32 7.01 -7.78
CA ASP A 84 -25.19 7.90 -8.93
C ASP A 84 -23.73 8.02 -9.39
N ASN A 85 -22.79 8.06 -8.44
CA ASN A 85 -21.36 8.09 -8.69
C ASN A 85 -20.66 6.73 -8.49
N GLU A 86 -21.42 5.68 -8.17
CA GLU A 86 -20.93 4.35 -7.80
C GLU A 86 -19.82 4.38 -6.72
N GLU A 87 -19.96 5.29 -5.75
CA GLU A 87 -19.03 5.43 -4.65
C GLU A 87 -19.55 4.70 -3.40
N MET A 88 -18.62 4.08 -2.68
CA MET A 88 -18.88 3.64 -1.32
C MET A 88 -17.65 3.84 -0.45
N LYS A 89 -17.86 4.23 0.82
CA LYS A 89 -16.80 4.30 1.84
C LYS A 89 -17.06 3.24 2.88
N ILE A 90 -16.01 2.51 3.25
CA ILE A 90 -16.08 1.45 4.26
C ILE A 90 -15.10 1.79 5.36
N ALA A 91 -15.56 1.72 6.61
CA ALA A 91 -14.69 1.94 7.77
C ALA A 91 -14.46 0.61 8.49
N TYR A 92 -13.25 0.09 8.40
CA TYR A 92 -12.83 -1.14 9.06
C TYR A 92 -12.31 -0.85 10.47
N PRO A 93 -12.78 -1.58 11.50
CA PRO A 93 -12.17 -1.50 12.80
C PRO A 93 -10.75 -2.08 12.81
N THR A 94 -9.84 -1.38 13.47
CA THR A 94 -8.43 -1.78 13.50
C THR A 94 -8.19 -3.10 14.23
N LEU A 95 -9.12 -3.54 15.09
CA LEU A 95 -9.01 -4.83 15.77
C LEU A 95 -9.21 -6.02 14.81
N LEU A 96 -9.90 -5.83 13.67
CA LEU A 96 -10.03 -6.87 12.65
C LEU A 96 -8.73 -7.09 11.86
N LEU A 97 -7.79 -6.15 11.96
CA LEU A 97 -6.53 -6.21 11.25
C LEU A 97 -5.49 -6.94 12.12
N ASP A 98 -5.06 -8.09 11.61
CA ASP A 98 -4.13 -8.97 12.27
C ASP A 98 -2.76 -8.32 12.48
N ARG A 99 -2.03 -8.83 13.47
CA ARG A 99 -0.71 -8.38 13.87
C ARG A 99 0.32 -9.48 13.67
N ASN A 100 1.51 -9.10 13.26
CA ASN A 100 2.58 -10.03 12.98
C ASN A 100 2.95 -10.81 14.25
N ILE A 101 2.96 -12.14 14.16
CA ILE A 101 3.11 -13.04 15.32
C ILE A 101 4.46 -12.82 16.02
N THR A 102 5.49 -12.37 15.29
CA THR A 102 6.84 -12.22 15.85
C THR A 102 7.05 -10.94 16.66
N ASP A 103 6.35 -9.85 16.35
CA ASP A 103 6.63 -8.53 16.92
C ASP A 103 5.37 -7.68 17.23
N GLY A 104 4.17 -8.19 16.93
CA GLY A 104 2.90 -7.52 17.16
C GLY A 104 2.66 -6.29 16.28
N ARG A 105 3.47 -6.07 15.23
CA ARG A 105 3.33 -4.95 14.28
C ARG A 105 2.20 -5.18 13.30
N ALA A 106 1.67 -4.10 12.75
CA ALA A 106 0.66 -4.18 11.70
C ALA A 106 1.29 -4.69 10.39
N MET A 107 0.49 -5.39 9.58
CA MET A 107 0.96 -6.01 8.33
C MET A 107 0.07 -5.61 7.14
N MET A 108 0.69 -5.28 6.01
CA MET A 108 -0.07 -4.88 4.83
C MET A 108 -0.90 -6.03 4.25
N CYS A 109 -0.44 -7.27 4.37
CA CYS A 109 -1.22 -8.42 3.92
C CYS A 109 -2.58 -8.50 4.62
N SER A 110 -2.67 -8.23 5.93
CA SER A 110 -3.96 -8.23 6.63
C SER A 110 -4.91 -7.14 6.12
N VAL A 111 -4.41 -5.93 5.89
CA VAL A 111 -5.21 -4.83 5.29
C VAL A 111 -5.74 -5.23 3.90
N LEU A 112 -4.89 -5.84 3.08
CA LEU A 112 -5.29 -6.28 1.72
C LEU A 112 -6.26 -7.45 1.76
N THR A 113 -6.07 -8.43 2.65
CA THR A 113 -6.99 -9.55 2.82
C THR A 113 -8.39 -9.07 3.16
N LEU A 114 -8.52 -8.08 4.04
CA LEU A 114 -9.82 -7.56 4.46
C LEU A 114 -10.47 -6.66 3.40
N SER A 115 -9.68 -5.79 2.75
CA SER A 115 -10.21 -4.79 1.82
C SER A 115 -10.39 -5.29 0.38
N ILE A 116 -9.55 -6.22 -0.08
CA ILE A 116 -9.56 -6.75 -1.46
C ILE A 116 -9.44 -8.27 -1.52
N GLY A 117 -9.87 -8.98 -0.47
CA GLY A 117 -9.97 -10.44 -0.48
C GLY A 117 -11.14 -10.94 -1.33
N ASN A 118 -12.02 -11.74 -0.72
CA ASN A 118 -13.13 -12.41 -1.39
C ASN A 118 -14.11 -11.43 -2.05
N ASN A 119 -14.22 -10.23 -1.48
CA ASN A 119 -15.02 -9.12 -1.95
C ASN A 119 -14.85 -8.78 -3.44
N GLN A 120 -13.66 -8.97 -4.00
CA GLN A 120 -13.40 -8.69 -5.43
C GLN A 120 -14.01 -9.75 -6.37
N GLY A 121 -14.42 -10.90 -5.84
CA GLY A 121 -14.99 -12.01 -6.60
C GLY A 121 -16.49 -12.25 -6.37
N MET A 122 -17.17 -11.32 -5.69
CA MET A 122 -18.58 -11.50 -5.32
C MET A 122 -19.50 -11.60 -6.54
N GLY A 123 -20.43 -12.55 -6.49
CA GLY A 123 -21.29 -12.91 -7.62
C GLY A 123 -22.31 -11.85 -8.02
N ASP A 124 -22.60 -10.92 -7.13
CA ASP A 124 -23.55 -9.80 -7.26
C ASP A 124 -22.87 -8.45 -7.55
N VAL A 125 -21.53 -8.41 -7.60
CA VAL A 125 -20.74 -7.22 -7.94
C VAL A 125 -20.24 -7.33 -9.39
N GLU A 126 -20.56 -6.35 -10.24
CA GLU A 126 -20.04 -6.24 -11.61
C GLU A 126 -18.56 -5.83 -11.59
N TYR A 127 -18.23 -4.81 -10.79
CA TYR A 127 -16.85 -4.44 -10.47
C TYR A 127 -16.72 -3.66 -9.16
N GLY A 128 -15.52 -3.72 -8.57
CA GLY A 128 -15.09 -2.87 -7.47
C GLY A 128 -13.72 -2.28 -7.77
N LYS A 129 -13.47 -1.06 -7.29
CA LYS A 129 -12.16 -0.41 -7.36
C LYS A 129 -11.93 0.35 -6.07
N ILE A 130 -10.76 0.15 -5.45
CA ILE A 130 -10.32 0.96 -4.33
C ILE A 130 -9.72 2.26 -4.86
N TYR A 131 -10.21 3.38 -4.33
CA TYR A 131 -9.68 4.71 -4.63
C TYR A 131 -8.71 5.21 -3.57
N ASP A 132 -9.00 4.95 -2.29
CA ASP A 132 -8.22 5.45 -1.18
C ASP A 132 -8.38 4.52 0.05
N ILE A 133 -7.38 4.55 0.94
CA ILE A 133 -7.43 3.89 2.24
C ILE A 133 -6.88 4.88 3.27
N TYR A 134 -7.76 5.36 4.14
CA TYR A 134 -7.36 6.14 5.29
C TYR A 134 -6.91 5.22 6.44
N SER A 135 -5.66 5.38 6.88
CA SER A 135 -5.12 4.71 8.07
C SER A 135 -5.07 5.67 9.27
N PRO A 136 -5.76 5.37 10.40
CA PRO A 136 -5.67 6.20 11.60
C PRO A 136 -4.22 6.31 12.11
N PRO A 137 -3.78 7.47 12.64
CA PRO A 137 -2.40 7.65 13.10
C PRO A 137 -1.94 6.63 14.14
N ALA A 138 -2.83 6.19 15.03
CA ALA A 138 -2.53 5.16 16.02
C ALA A 138 -2.18 3.81 15.39
N TYR A 139 -2.93 3.42 14.35
CA TYR A 139 -2.68 2.20 13.58
C TYR A 139 -1.45 2.32 12.69
N LEU A 140 -1.27 3.47 12.02
CA LEU A 140 -0.12 3.73 11.15
C LEU A 140 1.22 3.62 11.90
N ARG A 141 1.25 4.03 13.18
CA ARG A 141 2.44 3.91 14.05
C ARG A 141 2.82 2.47 14.42
N LEU A 142 2.00 1.49 14.07
CA LEU A 142 2.31 0.07 14.26
C LEU A 142 3.14 -0.51 13.11
N PHE A 143 3.30 0.21 12.00
CA PHE A 143 4.18 -0.16 10.90
C PHE A 143 5.58 0.42 11.11
N ASP A 144 6.59 -0.26 10.57
CA ASP A 144 8.00 0.18 10.57
C ASP A 144 8.18 1.51 9.84
N GLY A 145 7.38 1.72 8.80
CA GLY A 145 7.57 2.81 7.87
C GLY A 145 8.87 2.67 7.06
N PRO A 146 9.27 3.74 6.35
CA PRO A 146 10.50 3.75 5.58
C PRO A 146 11.73 3.78 6.50
N ASN A 147 12.66 2.82 6.33
CA ASN A 147 13.93 2.79 7.08
C ASN A 147 14.85 3.99 6.77
N CYS A 148 14.74 4.56 5.57
CA CYS A 148 15.47 5.73 5.12
C CYS A 148 14.49 6.69 4.45
N ASN A 149 14.84 7.97 4.42
CA ASN A 149 14.06 8.99 3.71
C ASN A 149 14.93 9.82 2.76
N VAL A 150 14.30 10.83 2.14
CA VAL A 150 14.95 11.71 1.17
C VAL A 150 16.18 12.43 1.75
N VAL A 151 16.18 12.74 3.04
CA VAL A 151 17.29 13.42 3.73
C VAL A 151 18.50 12.50 3.83
N ASP A 152 18.30 11.18 4.02
CA ASP A 152 19.40 10.22 4.03
C ASP A 152 20.05 10.11 2.64
N MET A 153 19.24 10.11 1.58
CA MET A 153 19.75 10.17 0.20
C MET A 153 20.55 11.46 -0.05
N TRP A 154 20.04 12.62 0.37
CA TRP A 154 20.77 13.89 0.26
C TRP A 154 22.09 13.88 1.03
N ARG A 155 22.09 13.31 2.24
CA ARG A 155 23.31 13.17 3.04
C ARG A 155 24.35 12.31 2.33
N ILE A 156 23.96 11.15 1.77
CA ILE A 156 24.88 10.28 1.03
C ILE A 156 25.47 11.00 -0.19
N LEU A 157 24.66 11.82 -0.87
CA LEU A 157 25.08 12.61 -2.02
C LEU A 157 25.79 13.93 -1.65
N ASN A 158 26.11 14.15 -0.36
CA ASN A 158 26.73 15.38 0.16
C ASN A 158 25.97 16.67 -0.23
N ARG A 159 24.64 16.62 -0.14
CA ARG A 159 23.75 17.75 -0.45
C ARG A 159 23.14 18.39 0.79
N GLY A 160 22.56 19.57 0.63
CA GLY A 160 21.84 20.25 1.71
C GLY A 160 20.66 19.43 2.20
N MET A 161 20.55 19.25 3.53
CA MET A 161 19.54 18.37 4.14
C MET A 161 18.12 18.98 4.19
N SER A 162 17.97 20.28 3.92
CA SER A 162 16.68 20.97 3.83
C SER A 162 16.19 21.10 2.38
N ASN A 163 17.11 21.13 1.41
CA ASN A 163 16.83 21.19 -0.01
C ASN A 163 18.03 20.61 -0.78
N GLY A 164 17.98 19.31 -1.06
CA GLY A 164 19.03 18.64 -1.82
C GLY A 164 18.91 18.81 -3.34
N GLY A 165 17.94 19.57 -3.83
CA GLY A 165 17.74 19.81 -5.27
C GLY A 165 17.38 18.56 -6.08
N LEU A 166 17.43 18.70 -7.40
CA LEU A 166 17.11 17.63 -8.36
C LEU A 166 18.16 16.53 -8.33
N ILE A 167 17.74 15.28 -8.18
CA ILE A 167 18.58 14.09 -8.31
C ILE A 167 18.41 13.57 -9.73
N VAL A 168 19.49 13.54 -10.50
CA VAL A 168 19.44 13.06 -11.88
C VAL A 168 19.82 11.58 -11.88
N GLY A 169 18.87 10.74 -12.30
CA GLY A 169 19.08 9.30 -12.35
C GLY A 169 18.68 8.64 -13.65
N THR A 170 19.19 7.43 -13.87
CA THR A 170 18.86 6.61 -15.03
C THR A 170 18.66 5.13 -14.67
N ILE A 171 18.01 4.42 -15.59
CA ILE A 171 17.90 2.96 -15.59
C ILE A 171 18.90 2.46 -16.63
N ILE A 172 19.73 1.47 -16.29
CA ILE A 172 20.67 0.90 -17.25
C ILE A 172 19.93 0.20 -18.39
N LYS A 173 20.33 0.53 -19.63
CA LYS A 173 19.78 -0.03 -20.88
C LYS A 173 20.89 -0.65 -21.74
N PRO A 174 20.59 -1.66 -22.58
CA PRO A 174 19.28 -2.27 -22.84
C PRO A 174 18.67 -2.98 -21.61
N LYS A 175 17.35 -3.16 -21.63
CA LYS A 175 16.60 -3.71 -20.50
C LYS A 175 17.15 -5.06 -20.02
N LEU A 176 17.57 -5.94 -20.92
CA LEU A 176 18.24 -7.21 -20.60
C LEU A 176 19.36 -7.48 -21.61
N GLY A 177 20.24 -8.44 -21.29
CA GLY A 177 21.31 -8.90 -22.16
C GLY A 177 22.66 -8.19 -22.00
N LEU A 178 22.76 -7.15 -21.16
CA LEU A 178 24.05 -6.58 -20.78
C LEU A 178 24.81 -7.54 -19.87
N GLN A 179 26.06 -7.81 -20.22
CA GLN A 179 27.02 -8.54 -19.39
C GLN A 179 27.67 -7.62 -18.33
N PRO A 180 28.32 -8.17 -17.29
CA PRO A 180 28.86 -7.41 -16.16
C PRO A 180 29.73 -6.22 -16.54
N LYS A 181 30.70 -6.42 -17.44
CA LYS A 181 31.64 -5.36 -17.84
C LYS A 181 30.94 -4.22 -18.60
N PRO A 182 30.19 -4.47 -19.69
CA PRO A 182 29.39 -3.43 -20.34
C PRO A 182 28.41 -2.71 -19.40
N PHE A 183 27.86 -3.42 -18.40
CA PHE A 183 27.01 -2.81 -17.38
C PHE A 183 27.77 -1.77 -16.55
N GLY A 184 28.96 -2.12 -16.05
CA GLY A 184 29.83 -1.19 -15.33
C GLY A 184 30.28 0.00 -16.18
N GLU A 185 30.61 -0.23 -17.45
CA GLU A 185 30.97 0.84 -18.40
C GLU A 185 29.82 1.83 -18.62
N ALA A 186 28.60 1.32 -18.78
CA ALA A 186 27.40 2.16 -18.87
C ALA A 186 27.15 2.96 -17.59
N CYS A 187 27.37 2.34 -16.41
CA CYS A 187 27.29 3.03 -15.13
C CYS A 187 28.29 4.20 -15.04
N TYR A 188 29.55 3.93 -15.38
CA TYR A 188 30.59 4.94 -15.37
C TYR A 188 30.24 6.11 -16.30
N ALA A 189 29.82 5.81 -17.53
CA ALA A 189 29.49 6.83 -18.53
C ALA A 189 28.38 7.78 -18.03
N PHE A 190 27.33 7.27 -17.41
CA PHE A 190 26.27 8.11 -16.85
C PHE A 190 26.73 8.93 -15.64
N TRP A 191 27.51 8.33 -14.74
CA TRP A 191 27.97 9.00 -13.52
C TRP A 191 28.98 10.13 -13.75
N GLN A 192 29.47 10.34 -14.98
CA GLN A 192 30.22 11.55 -15.33
C GLN A 192 29.38 12.84 -15.19
N GLY A 193 28.05 12.73 -15.21
CA GLY A 193 27.15 13.88 -14.96
C GLY A 193 25.94 13.59 -14.07
N GLY A 194 25.57 12.32 -13.88
CA GLY A 194 24.43 11.92 -13.05
C GLY A 194 24.77 11.53 -11.61
N ASP A 195 23.73 11.29 -10.81
CA ASP A 195 23.82 10.98 -9.38
C ASP A 195 23.47 9.52 -9.09
N PHE A 196 22.38 9.05 -9.68
CA PHE A 196 21.70 7.82 -9.28
C PHE A 196 21.53 6.87 -10.46
N ILE A 197 21.87 5.60 -10.27
CA ILE A 197 21.61 4.56 -11.26
C ILE A 197 20.80 3.46 -10.60
N LYS A 198 19.86 2.87 -11.34
CA LYS A 198 19.19 1.63 -10.94
C LYS A 198 19.24 0.57 -12.03
N ASN A 199 19.14 -0.68 -11.61
CA ASN A 199 18.73 -1.78 -12.48
C ASN A 199 17.34 -1.52 -13.09
N ASP A 200 17.05 -2.06 -14.26
CA ASP A 200 15.66 -2.21 -14.72
C ASP A 200 14.92 -3.25 -13.86
N GLU A 201 13.59 -3.21 -13.82
CA GLU A 201 12.76 -4.11 -13.00
C GLU A 201 13.06 -5.61 -13.22
N PRO A 202 13.28 -6.10 -14.47
CA PRO A 202 13.58 -7.51 -14.67
C PRO A 202 15.07 -7.83 -14.54
N GLN A 203 15.97 -6.84 -14.37
CA GLN A 203 17.41 -7.10 -14.22
C GLN A 203 17.69 -7.55 -12.79
N GLY A 204 17.90 -8.86 -12.61
CA GLY A 204 18.21 -9.49 -11.33
C GLY A 204 19.53 -10.25 -11.44
N ASN A 205 19.49 -11.56 -11.21
CA ASN A 205 20.67 -12.43 -11.22
C ASN A 205 20.68 -13.37 -12.45
N GLN A 206 20.46 -12.83 -13.64
CA GLN A 206 20.45 -13.66 -14.86
C GLN A 206 21.83 -14.30 -15.12
N VAL A 207 21.83 -15.47 -15.75
CA VAL A 207 23.06 -16.25 -16.02
C VAL A 207 24.11 -15.52 -16.86
N PHE A 208 23.72 -14.51 -17.65
CA PHE A 208 24.63 -13.69 -18.45
C PHE A 208 25.14 -12.44 -17.72
N CYS A 209 24.64 -12.15 -16.52
CA CYS A 209 24.99 -10.98 -15.72
C CYS A 209 24.71 -11.25 -14.24
N GLN A 210 25.44 -12.20 -13.66
CA GLN A 210 25.25 -12.57 -12.27
C GLN A 210 25.69 -11.41 -11.36
N MET A 211 24.98 -11.19 -10.25
CA MET A 211 25.25 -10.06 -9.35
C MET A 211 26.66 -10.11 -8.75
N ASN A 212 27.17 -11.31 -8.45
CA ASN A 212 28.52 -11.51 -7.93
C ASN A 212 29.62 -11.08 -8.93
N GLU A 213 29.30 -10.97 -10.22
CA GLU A 213 30.21 -10.47 -11.28
C GLU A 213 29.91 -9.01 -11.65
N CYS A 214 28.62 -8.64 -11.71
CA CYS A 214 28.15 -7.31 -12.11
C CYS A 214 28.42 -6.24 -11.05
N ILE A 215 28.13 -6.51 -9.78
CA ILE A 215 28.32 -5.54 -8.70
C ILE A 215 29.79 -5.09 -8.58
N PRO A 216 30.81 -5.97 -8.68
CA PRO A 216 32.20 -5.53 -8.75
C PRO A 216 32.49 -4.52 -9.86
N GLU A 217 31.96 -4.71 -11.07
CA GLU A 217 32.14 -3.76 -12.18
C GLU A 217 31.40 -2.43 -11.91
N VAL A 218 30.22 -2.48 -11.27
CA VAL A 218 29.51 -1.27 -10.82
C VAL A 218 30.32 -0.50 -9.76
N VAL A 219 30.88 -1.20 -8.76
CA VAL A 219 31.70 -0.57 -7.70
C VAL A 219 32.97 0.04 -8.28
N LYS A 220 33.62 -0.63 -9.23
CA LYS A 220 34.77 -0.11 -9.95
C LYS A 220 34.43 1.17 -10.71
N ALA A 221 33.34 1.17 -11.47
CA ALA A 221 32.82 2.33 -12.18
C ALA A 221 32.48 3.49 -11.23
N MET A 222 31.80 3.19 -10.12
CA MET A 222 31.42 4.17 -9.10
C MET A 222 32.65 4.85 -8.49
N ARG A 223 33.66 4.07 -8.09
CA ARG A 223 34.89 4.61 -7.50
C ARG A 223 35.66 5.49 -8.49
N ALA A 224 35.72 5.10 -9.75
CA ALA A 224 36.34 5.91 -10.81
C ALA A 224 35.60 7.23 -10.99
N ALA A 225 34.26 7.20 -11.13
CA ALA A 225 33.44 8.39 -11.31
C ALA A 225 33.50 9.33 -10.09
N ILE A 226 33.48 8.81 -8.86
CA ILE A 226 33.63 9.63 -7.63
C ILE A 226 34.99 10.33 -7.63
N LYS A 227 36.07 9.60 -7.95
CA LYS A 227 37.43 10.15 -7.99
C LYS A 227 37.56 11.29 -9.00
N GLU A 228 36.95 11.15 -10.17
CA GLU A 228 37.07 12.11 -11.28
C GLU A 228 36.15 13.32 -11.11
N THR A 229 34.92 13.11 -10.65
CA THR A 229 33.91 14.17 -10.54
C THR A 229 33.90 14.84 -9.17
N GLY A 230 34.56 14.26 -8.17
CA GLY A 230 34.49 14.71 -6.77
C GLY A 230 33.10 14.58 -6.13
N SER A 231 32.12 13.99 -6.85
CA SER A 231 30.73 13.91 -6.41
C SER A 231 30.39 12.48 -5.99
N SER A 232 29.66 12.34 -4.88
CA SER A 232 29.10 11.05 -4.45
C SER A 232 28.13 10.50 -5.48
N LYS A 233 28.02 9.17 -5.56
CA LYS A 233 27.16 8.44 -6.51
C LYS A 233 26.35 7.37 -5.79
N LEU A 234 25.17 7.07 -6.31
CA LEU A 234 24.26 6.05 -5.76
C LEU A 234 23.92 5.00 -6.82
N PHE A 235 23.89 3.74 -6.39
CA PHE A 235 23.39 2.62 -7.17
C PHE A 235 22.29 1.89 -6.40
N SER A 236 21.11 1.75 -7.00
CA SER A 236 20.02 0.92 -6.52
C SER A 236 20.10 -0.43 -7.22
N ALA A 237 20.73 -1.38 -6.53
CA ALA A 237 20.77 -2.77 -6.94
C ALA A 237 19.38 -3.40 -6.79
N ASN A 238 18.92 -4.12 -7.82
CA ASN A 238 17.74 -4.95 -7.70
C ASN A 238 18.08 -6.18 -6.83
N ILE A 239 17.31 -6.39 -5.76
CA ILE A 239 17.47 -7.53 -4.84
C ILE A 239 16.17 -8.35 -4.70
N THR A 240 15.23 -8.15 -5.64
CA THR A 240 13.99 -8.93 -5.74
C THR A 240 14.33 -10.41 -5.94
#